data_AF-A0A937G5B4-F1
#
_entry.id   AF-A0A937G5B4-F1
#
_cell.length_a   1.000
_cell.length_b   1.000
_cell.length_c   1.000
_cell.angle_alpha   90.00
_cell.angle_beta   90.00
_cell.angle_gamma   90.00
#
_symmetry.space_group_name_H-M   'P 1'
#
loop_
_entity.id
_entity.type
_entity.pdbx_description
1 polymer ?
#
loop_
_entity_poly.entity_id
_entity_poly.type
_entity_poly.pdbx_seq_one_letter_code
_entity_poly.pdbx_strand_id
1 'polypeptide(L)'
;MTGIKHLFYYSLLSFYISCSIPIKDCSLYKNGTFEFTTQINNEIVSSKFTRNDSIEIEYFQGKIDTSYVRWVSDCEFILTKKNPQSLNDKKAISMKILSTDEEGYNFEYSIVGNNNSSFRGKAYRVN
;
A
#
# COMPACT_ATOMS: atom_id res chain seq x y z
N MET A 1 -62.18 -23.72 -17.01
CA MET A 1 -61.81 -22.43 -16.39
C MET A 1 -60.90 -22.73 -15.20
N THR A 2 -59.62 -22.87 -15.45
CA THR A 2 -58.50 -23.00 -14.48
C THR A 2 -57.70 -21.70 -14.59
N GLY A 3 -57.22 -21.02 -13.57
CA GLY A 3 -57.27 -21.11 -12.12
C GLY A 3 -56.42 -19.93 -11.65
N ILE A 4 -56.94 -19.06 -10.78
CA ILE A 4 -56.17 -17.96 -10.20
C ILE A 4 -55.83 -18.36 -8.76
N LYS A 5 -54.54 -18.55 -8.46
CA LYS A 5 -53.99 -18.46 -7.10
C LYS A 5 -52.57 -17.89 -7.20
N HIS A 6 -52.41 -16.66 -6.68
CA HIS A 6 -51.38 -16.21 -5.73
C HIS A 6 -49.97 -16.82 -5.84
N LEU A 7 -48.86 -16.12 -5.69
CA LEU A 7 -48.49 -14.73 -5.42
C LEU A 7 -46.94 -14.82 -5.38
N PHE A 8 -46.25 -13.71 -5.65
CA PHE A 8 -44.86 -13.47 -5.27
C PHE A 8 -43.72 -14.16 -6.04
N TYR A 9 -42.75 -13.31 -6.37
CA TYR A 9 -41.32 -13.60 -6.23
C TYR A 9 -40.63 -14.36 -7.37
N TYR A 10 -40.14 -13.63 -8.35
CA TYR A 10 -38.72 -13.78 -8.65
C TYR A 10 -38.14 -12.43 -9.11
N SER A 11 -37.72 -11.68 -8.09
CA SER A 11 -36.63 -10.72 -8.20
C SER A 11 -35.47 -11.40 -8.95
N LEU A 12 -35.31 -11.11 -10.24
CA LEU A 12 -34.01 -11.22 -10.88
C LEU A 12 -33.35 -9.85 -10.80
N LEU A 13 -33.04 -9.45 -9.56
CA LEU A 13 -32.17 -8.33 -9.27
C LEU A 13 -30.78 -8.75 -9.77
N SER A 14 -30.47 -8.42 -11.02
CA SER A 14 -29.13 -8.52 -11.59
C SER A 14 -28.21 -7.62 -10.78
N PHE A 15 -27.60 -8.17 -9.73
CA PHE A 15 -26.44 -7.56 -9.10
C PHE A 15 -25.32 -7.58 -10.15
N TYR A 16 -25.21 -6.51 -10.92
CA TYR A 16 -24.00 -6.21 -11.66
C TYR A 16 -22.92 -5.94 -10.61
N ILE A 17 -22.13 -6.97 -10.31
CA ILE A 17 -20.90 -6.82 -9.53
C ILE A 17 -19.94 -6.07 -10.45
N SER A 18 -19.96 -4.75 -10.36
CA SER A 18 -18.95 -3.89 -10.98
C SER A 18 -17.62 -4.11 -10.25
N CYS A 19 -16.83 -5.07 -10.72
CA CYS A 19 -15.43 -5.19 -10.34
C CYS A 19 -14.64 -4.17 -11.16
N SER A 20 -14.33 -3.02 -10.57
CA SER A 20 -13.44 -2.03 -11.20
C SER A 20 -12.00 -2.52 -11.13
N ILE A 21 -11.32 -2.60 -12.27
CA ILE A 21 -9.88 -2.91 -12.31
C ILE A 21 -9.14 -1.71 -11.71
N PRO A 22 -8.34 -1.91 -10.65
CA PRO A 22 -7.58 -0.81 -10.07
C PRO A 22 -6.56 -0.27 -11.07
N ILE A 23 -6.53 1.06 -11.21
CA ILE A 23 -5.48 1.76 -11.98
C ILE A 23 -4.15 1.52 -11.28
N LYS A 24 -3.09 1.27 -12.05
CA LYS A 24 -1.76 0.96 -11.53
C LYS A 24 -0.67 1.59 -12.41
N ASP A 25 -0.48 2.90 -12.25
CA ASP A 25 0.60 3.65 -12.90
C ASP A 25 1.69 4.01 -11.88
N CYS A 26 2.52 3.02 -11.55
CA CYS A 26 3.54 3.14 -10.52
C CYS A 26 4.69 4.09 -10.90
N SER A 27 4.84 4.39 -12.19
CA SER A 27 5.90 5.28 -12.69
C SER A 27 5.79 6.69 -12.09
N LEU A 28 4.56 7.17 -11.94
CA LEU A 28 4.22 8.46 -11.34
C LEU A 28 4.56 8.55 -9.84
N TYR A 29 4.74 7.40 -9.19
CA TYR A 29 4.91 7.29 -7.75
C TYR A 29 6.30 6.85 -7.34
N LYS A 30 7.23 6.62 -8.28
CA LYS A 30 8.61 6.23 -7.94
C LYS A 30 9.32 7.27 -7.09
N ASN A 31 9.06 8.54 -7.36
CA ASN A 31 9.67 9.68 -6.68
C ASN A 31 8.59 10.59 -6.09
N GLY A 32 8.92 11.25 -4.99
CA GLY A 32 8.04 12.23 -4.35
C GLY A 32 8.11 12.17 -2.83
N THR A 33 7.30 13.02 -2.21
CA THR A 33 7.07 13.01 -0.76
C THR A 33 5.70 12.44 -0.48
N PHE A 34 5.65 11.51 0.47
CA PHE A 34 4.45 10.76 0.80
C PHE A 34 4.25 10.69 2.31
N GLU A 35 3.02 10.44 2.71
CA GLU A 35 2.63 10.26 4.10
C GLU A 35 1.65 9.10 4.23
N PHE A 36 1.83 8.25 5.24
CA PHE A 36 0.86 7.22 5.58
C PHE A 36 0.65 7.15 7.09
N THR A 37 -0.56 6.79 7.49
CA THR A 37 -0.92 6.58 8.89
C THR A 37 -1.07 5.09 9.18
N THR A 38 -0.61 4.67 10.36
CA THR A 38 -0.81 3.31 10.87
C THR A 38 -1.22 3.38 12.35
N GLN A 39 -1.83 2.32 12.86
CA GLN A 39 -2.23 2.23 14.26
C GLN A 39 -1.20 1.41 15.04
N ILE A 40 -0.63 2.01 16.08
CA ILE A 40 0.31 1.36 17.00
C ILE A 40 -0.19 1.61 18.42
N ASN A 41 -0.41 0.55 19.21
CA ASN A 41 -0.86 0.66 20.60
C ASN A 41 -2.11 1.55 20.78
N ASN A 42 -3.09 1.41 19.87
CA ASN A 42 -4.31 2.22 19.79
C ASN A 42 -4.12 3.71 19.42
N GLU A 43 -2.90 4.17 19.17
CA GLU A 43 -2.61 5.52 18.68
C GLU A 43 -2.45 5.51 17.15
N ILE A 44 -3.02 6.52 16.49
CA ILE A 44 -2.77 6.76 15.06
C ILE A 44 -1.46 7.52 14.95
N VAL A 45 -0.47 6.90 14.32
CA VAL A 45 0.83 7.49 14.07
C VAL A 45 1.02 7.70 12.58
N SER A 46 1.62 8.82 12.19
CA SER A 46 1.95 9.13 10.81
C SER A 46 3.43 8.94 10.54
N SER A 47 3.76 8.44 9.35
CA SER A 47 5.11 8.43 8.80
C SER A 47 5.12 9.25 7.52
N LYS A 48 6.05 10.21 7.44
CA LYS A 48 6.28 11.01 6.24
C LYS A 48 7.63 10.64 5.66
N PHE A 49 7.70 10.35 4.36
CA PHE A 49 8.95 9.99 3.71
C PHE A 49 9.11 10.69 2.37
N THR A 50 10.35 11.01 2.02
CA THR A 50 10.71 11.51 0.69
C THR A 50 11.57 10.48 0.00
N ARG A 51 11.12 10.05 -1.18
CA ARG A 51 11.79 9.06 -2.00
C ARG A 51 12.28 9.68 -3.30
N ASN A 52 13.52 9.35 -3.64
CA ASN A 52 14.08 9.54 -4.97
C ASN A 52 14.56 8.18 -5.52
N ASP A 53 15.21 8.18 -6.68
CA ASP A 53 15.57 6.96 -7.41
C ASP A 53 16.32 5.91 -6.58
N SER A 54 17.19 6.34 -5.65
CA SER A 54 18.12 5.45 -4.94
C SER A 54 17.98 5.45 -3.42
N ILE A 55 17.28 6.44 -2.84
CA ILE A 55 17.10 6.55 -1.39
C ILE A 55 15.70 7.00 -0.99
N GLU A 56 15.32 6.62 0.22
CA GLU A 56 14.13 7.08 0.93
C GLU A 56 14.55 7.62 2.30
N ILE A 57 14.12 8.84 2.61
CA ILE A 57 14.34 9.49 3.91
C ILE A 57 12.99 9.52 4.62
N GLU A 58 12.89 8.77 5.71
CA GLU A 58 11.65 8.60 6.49
C GLU A 58 11.73 9.39 7.80
N TYR A 59 10.64 10.08 8.13
CA TYR A 59 10.40 10.79 9.38
C TYR A 59 9.28 10.07 10.13
N PHE A 60 9.63 9.34 11.18
CA PHE A 60 8.69 8.55 11.97
C PHE A 60 8.93 8.76 13.47
N GLN A 61 7.90 9.16 14.20
CA GLN A 61 7.94 9.43 15.65
C GLN A 61 9.14 10.32 16.09
N GLY A 62 9.42 11.37 15.33
CA GLY A 62 10.50 12.33 15.62
C GLY A 62 11.91 11.80 15.32
N LYS A 63 12.03 10.60 14.72
CA LYS A 63 13.30 10.04 14.23
C LYS A 63 13.37 10.13 12.72
N ILE A 64 14.59 10.34 12.23
CA ILE A 64 14.90 10.34 10.81
C ILE A 64 15.72 9.11 10.51
N ASP A 65 15.24 8.28 9.60
CA ASP A 65 15.96 7.14 9.06
C ASP A 65 16.17 7.30 7.55
N THR A 66 17.18 6.63 7.01
CA THR A 66 17.44 6.59 5.57
C THR A 66 17.56 5.15 5.12
N SER A 67 16.88 4.83 4.02
CA SER A 67 16.91 3.52 3.38
C SER A 67 17.39 3.66 1.93
N TYR A 68 18.16 2.68 1.47
CA TYR A 68 18.40 2.49 0.04
C TYR A 68 17.15 1.91 -0.62
N VAL A 69 16.85 2.40 -1.81
CA VAL A 69 15.73 1.94 -2.64
C VAL A 69 16.30 1.19 -3.82
N ARG A 70 15.84 -0.06 -4.02
CA ARG A 70 16.17 -0.84 -5.22
C ARG A 70 14.90 -1.34 -5.88
N TRP A 71 14.54 -0.75 -7.02
CA TRP A 71 13.43 -1.20 -7.84
C TRP A 71 13.73 -2.56 -8.47
N VAL A 72 12.79 -3.50 -8.35
CA VAL A 72 12.84 -4.82 -9.01
C VAL A 72 11.87 -4.89 -10.19
N SER A 73 10.84 -4.04 -10.18
CA SER A 73 9.95 -3.77 -11.31
C SER A 73 9.43 -2.33 -11.20
N ASP A 74 8.48 -1.92 -12.05
CA ASP A 74 7.88 -0.60 -11.94
C ASP A 74 7.05 -0.39 -10.66
N CYS A 75 6.51 -1.47 -10.09
CA CYS A 75 5.62 -1.42 -8.92
C CYS A 75 6.20 -2.09 -7.69
N GLU A 76 7.39 -2.69 -7.77
CA GLU A 76 8.00 -3.42 -6.66
C GLU A 76 9.43 -2.93 -6.43
N PHE A 77 9.76 -2.72 -5.16
CA PHE A 77 11.07 -2.23 -4.74
C PHE A 77 11.43 -2.79 -3.37
N ILE A 78 12.73 -2.77 -3.06
CA ILE A 78 13.26 -3.24 -1.79
C ILE A 78 13.89 -2.07 -1.06
N LEU A 79 13.54 -1.94 0.22
CA LEU A 79 14.14 -1.00 1.16
C LEU A 79 15.17 -1.73 2.03
N THR A 80 16.32 -1.10 2.24
CA THR A 80 17.33 -1.56 3.21
C THR A 80 17.86 -0.37 3.96
N LYS A 81 17.83 -0.39 5.29
CA LYS A 81 18.35 0.73 6.10
C LYS A 81 19.81 0.99 5.78
N LYS A 82 20.14 2.26 5.55
CA LYS A 82 21.50 2.72 5.27
C LYS A 82 22.43 2.52 6.47
N ASN A 83 21.92 2.76 7.68
CA ASN A 83 22.65 2.64 8.93
C ASN A 83 21.88 1.76 9.94
N PRO A 84 21.84 0.42 9.76
CA PRO A 84 21.09 -0.46 10.64
C PRO A 84 21.75 -0.56 12.03
N GLN A 85 20.98 -0.39 13.11
CA GLN A 85 21.47 -0.45 14.48
C GLN A 85 21.22 -1.82 15.15
N SER A 86 20.27 -2.59 14.64
CA SER A 86 19.90 -3.91 15.16
C SER A 86 19.89 -4.97 14.06
N LEU A 87 19.85 -6.26 14.45
CA LEU A 87 19.63 -7.36 13.49
C LEU A 87 18.28 -7.26 12.78
N ASN A 88 17.27 -6.68 13.44
CA ASN A 88 15.97 -6.48 12.82
C ASN A 88 16.03 -5.38 11.75
N ASP A 89 16.79 -4.31 11.98
CA ASP A 89 17.03 -3.24 11.00
C ASP A 89 17.77 -3.72 9.75
N LYS A 90 18.59 -4.79 9.86
CA LYS A 90 19.29 -5.39 8.72
C LYS A 90 18.37 -6.13 7.76
N LYS A 91 17.13 -6.45 8.17
CA LYS A 91 16.18 -7.15 7.32
C LYS A 91 15.67 -6.20 6.25
N ALA A 92 15.81 -6.61 4.99
CA ALA A 92 15.26 -5.88 3.86
C ALA A 92 13.73 -5.99 3.84
N ILE A 93 13.07 -4.89 3.46
CA ILE A 93 11.61 -4.81 3.31
C ILE A 93 11.30 -4.83 1.83
N SER A 94 10.45 -5.78 1.41
CA SER A 94 9.86 -5.80 0.07
C SER A 94 8.61 -4.95 0.07
N MET A 95 8.53 -4.01 -0.85
CA MET A 95 7.40 -3.10 -1.02
C MET A 95 6.76 -3.33 -2.40
N LYS A 96 5.44 -3.28 -2.46
CA LYS A 96 4.68 -3.42 -3.70
C LYS A 96 3.54 -2.43 -3.76
N ILE A 97 3.48 -1.65 -4.83
CA ILE A 97 2.35 -0.78 -5.17
C ILE A 97 1.26 -1.65 -5.81
N LEU A 98 0.07 -1.63 -5.19
CA LEU A 98 -1.09 -2.43 -5.59
C LEU A 98 -2.00 -1.66 -6.55
N SER A 99 -2.19 -0.38 -6.28
CA SER A 99 -3.02 0.52 -7.08
C SER A 99 -2.65 1.97 -6.82
N THR A 100 -3.02 2.85 -7.75
CA THR A 100 -2.74 4.28 -7.74
C THR A 100 -4.01 5.07 -8.00
N ASP A 101 -4.14 6.23 -7.38
CA ASP A 101 -5.19 7.22 -7.67
C ASP A 101 -4.57 8.63 -7.74
N GLU A 102 -5.38 9.69 -7.73
CA GLU A 102 -4.90 11.07 -7.79
C GLU A 102 -4.20 11.52 -6.49
N GLU A 103 -4.59 10.94 -5.36
CA GLU A 103 -4.09 11.30 -4.04
C GLU A 103 -2.81 10.55 -3.68
N GLY A 104 -2.61 9.35 -4.23
CA GLY A 104 -1.51 8.50 -3.81
C GLY A 104 -1.58 7.07 -4.35
N TYR A 105 -1.13 6.12 -3.52
CA TYR A 105 -1.11 4.72 -3.87
C TYR A 105 -1.35 3.79 -2.69
N ASN A 106 -2.02 2.67 -2.97
CA ASN A 106 -2.12 1.56 -2.03
C ASN A 106 -0.90 0.66 -2.18
N PHE A 107 -0.36 0.19 -1.07
CA PHE A 107 0.81 -0.66 -1.05
C PHE A 107 0.62 -1.87 -0.12
N GLU A 108 1.44 -2.89 -0.37
CA GLU A 108 1.75 -3.93 0.59
C GLU A 108 3.25 -4.01 0.85
N TYR A 109 3.61 -4.42 2.05
CA TYR A 109 5.00 -4.69 2.40
C TYR A 109 5.17 -5.90 3.28
N SER A 110 6.35 -6.52 3.18
CA SER A 110 6.75 -7.65 4.03
C SER A 110 8.26 -7.71 4.17
N ILE A 111 8.75 -8.53 5.09
CA ILE A 111 10.19 -8.83 5.17
C ILE A 111 10.55 -9.71 3.97
N VAL A 112 11.67 -9.43 3.30
CA VAL A 112 12.18 -10.28 2.21
C VAL A 112 12.40 -11.71 2.72
N GLY A 113 11.82 -12.69 2.03
CA GLY A 113 11.85 -14.10 2.43
C GLY A 113 10.79 -14.50 3.47
N ASN A 114 9.96 -13.57 3.94
CA ASN A 114 8.80 -13.85 4.79
C ASN A 114 7.55 -13.15 4.23
N ASN A 115 6.84 -13.84 3.34
CA ASN A 115 5.61 -13.39 2.70
C ASN A 115 4.34 -13.75 3.48
N ASN A 116 4.44 -14.55 4.55
CA ASN A 116 3.29 -14.96 5.37
C ASN A 116 2.77 -13.84 6.29
N SER A 117 3.49 -12.71 6.38
CA SER A 117 3.13 -11.57 7.23
C SER A 117 3.31 -10.27 6.46
N SER A 118 2.41 -10.02 5.51
CA SER A 118 2.34 -8.76 4.78
C SER A 118 1.39 -7.78 5.45
N PHE A 119 1.73 -6.50 5.35
CA PHE A 119 0.93 -5.38 5.82
C PHE A 119 0.52 -4.53 4.63
N ARG A 120 -0.65 -3.90 4.71
CA ARG A 120 -1.18 -3.03 3.66
C ARG A 120 -1.48 -1.64 4.20
N GLY A 121 -1.36 -0.65 3.34
CA GLY A 121 -1.67 0.74 3.66
C GLY A 121 -1.89 1.57 2.41
N LYS A 122 -2.25 2.84 2.61
CA LYS A 122 -2.31 3.87 1.57
C LYS A 122 -1.31 4.96 1.92
N ALA A 123 -0.45 5.30 0.96
CA ALA A 123 0.45 6.44 1.05
C ALA A 123 -0.13 7.58 0.21
N TYR A 124 -0.32 8.74 0.84
CA TYR A 124 -0.82 9.96 0.21
C TYR A 124 0.36 10.82 -0.22
N ARG A 125 0.32 11.39 -1.42
CA ARG A 125 1.29 12.37 -1.87
C ARG A 125 1.13 13.65 -1.05
N VAL A 126 2.25 14.19 -0.60
CA VAL A 126 2.31 15.47 0.11
C VAL A 126 2.82 16.52 -0.89
N ASN A 127 2.01 17.56 -1.12
CA ASN A 127 2.38 18.72 -1.95
C ASN A 127 3.36 19.64 -1.24
#